data_AF-A0A5N8XS70-F1
#
_entry.id   AF-A0A5N8XS70-F1
#
_cell.length_a   1.000
_cell.length_b   1.000
_cell.length_c   1.000
_cell.angle_alpha   90.00
_cell.angle_beta   90.00
_cell.angle_gamma   90.00
#
_symmetry.space_group_name_H-M   'P 1'
#
loop_
_entity.id
_entity.type
_entity.pdbx_description
1 polymer ?
#
loop_
_entity_poly.entity_id
_entity_poly.type
_entity_poly.pdbx_seq_one_letter_code
_entity_poly.pdbx_strand_id
1 'polypeptide(L)'
;MGAETEADCAEPPHQPRETRLLPWPGAEGKPCYLITDDRGGPVSRLADATESIQLSMGTQLLAHARAMLPRTPQGELRFLAERLTEALQDALRVAESRGRRGSSGRHPRP
;
A
#
# COMPACT_ATOMS: atom_id res chain seq x y z
N MET A 1 31.59 -27.00 40.14
CA MET A 1 31.63 -27.85 38.93
C MET A 1 30.31 -28.59 38.86
N GLY A 2 29.40 -28.41 37.91
CA GLY A 2 29.19 -27.38 36.91
C GLY A 2 27.67 -27.17 36.84
N ALA A 3 27.24 -25.92 36.74
CA ALA A 3 25.89 -25.59 36.31
C ALA A 3 25.97 -25.46 34.79
N GLU A 4 25.48 -26.45 34.06
CA GLU A 4 25.26 -26.32 32.63
C GLU A 4 23.76 -26.24 32.43
N THR A 5 23.27 -25.01 32.48
CA THR A 5 21.94 -24.64 32.04
C THR A 5 21.85 -24.97 30.56
N GLU A 6 21.11 -26.03 30.24
CA GLU A 6 20.76 -26.39 28.89
C GLU A 6 19.97 -25.23 28.28
N ALA A 7 20.64 -24.46 27.41
CA ALA A 7 20.05 -23.36 26.69
C ALA A 7 19.04 -23.95 25.71
N ASP A 8 17.77 -23.86 26.10
CA ASP A 8 16.61 -24.04 25.23
C ASP A 8 16.79 -23.14 23.99
N CYS A 9 17.15 -23.76 22.86
CA CYS A 9 17.19 -23.11 21.54
C CYS A 9 15.76 -22.85 21.09
N ALA A 10 15.04 -21.97 21.78
CA ALA A 10 13.78 -21.46 21.32
C ALA A 10 14.05 -20.60 20.09
N GLU A 11 13.71 -21.12 18.91
CA GLU A 11 13.66 -20.33 17.67
C GLU A 11 12.85 -19.04 17.96
N PRO A 12 13.35 -17.85 17.58
CA PRO A 12 12.60 -16.62 17.77
C PRO A 12 11.25 -16.78 17.07
N PRO A 13 10.14 -16.33 17.68
CA PRO A 13 8.83 -16.51 17.10
C PRO A 13 8.83 -15.93 15.69
N HIS A 14 8.67 -16.78 14.67
CA HIS A 14 8.50 -16.34 13.30
C HIS A 14 7.28 -15.42 13.27
N GLN A 15 7.53 -14.12 13.07
CA GLN A 15 6.45 -13.16 12.87
C GLN A 15 5.60 -13.67 11.72
N PRO A 16 4.26 -13.62 11.84
CA PRO A 16 3.38 -14.11 10.79
C PRO A 16 3.73 -13.41 9.49
N ARG A 17 3.95 -14.19 8.42
CA ARG A 17 4.21 -13.66 7.09
C ARG A 17 3.06 -12.76 6.68
N GLU A 18 3.35 -11.49 6.45
CA GLU A 18 2.35 -10.52 6.03
C GLU A 18 2.32 -10.41 4.51
N THR A 19 1.11 -10.46 3.97
CA THR A 19 0.86 -10.24 2.55
C THR A 19 0.37 -8.81 2.35
N ARG A 20 1.18 -8.00 1.66
CA ARG A 20 0.88 -6.60 1.31
C ARG A 20 0.60 -6.49 -0.18
N LEU A 21 -0.51 -5.84 -0.56
CA LEU A 21 -0.71 -5.39 -1.94
C LEU A 21 0.23 -4.21 -2.21
N LEU A 22 0.95 -4.24 -3.33
CA LEU A 22 1.84 -3.15 -3.74
C LEU A 22 1.05 -2.05 -4.48
N PRO A 23 1.46 -0.78 -4.35
CA PRO A 23 0.74 0.36 -4.93
C PRO A 23 0.94 0.48 -6.45
N TRP A 24 1.81 -0.33 -7.04
CA TRP A 24 1.99 -0.47 -8.49
C TRP A 24 1.40 -1.81 -8.98
N PRO A 25 0.92 -1.85 -10.23
CA PRO A 25 0.51 -3.10 -10.85
C PRO A 25 1.70 -4.02 -11.09
N GLY A 26 1.43 -5.32 -11.09
CA GLY A 26 2.33 -6.34 -11.63
C GLY A 26 2.21 -6.46 -13.14
N ALA A 27 2.78 -7.53 -13.69
CA ALA A 27 2.68 -7.84 -15.11
C ALA A 27 1.21 -7.83 -15.59
N GLU A 28 0.98 -7.27 -16.79
CA GLU A 28 -0.35 -7.20 -17.42
C GLU A 28 -1.42 -6.46 -16.57
N GLY A 29 -1.00 -5.57 -15.66
CA GLY A 29 -1.95 -4.84 -14.81
C GLY A 29 -2.48 -5.65 -13.62
N LYS A 30 -2.00 -6.88 -13.41
CA LYS A 30 -2.48 -7.76 -12.34
C LYS A 30 -2.04 -7.25 -10.95
N PRO A 31 -2.81 -7.51 -9.88
CA PRO A 31 -2.38 -7.18 -8.52
C PRO A 31 -1.01 -7.80 -8.18
N CYS A 32 -0.13 -7.02 -7.57
CA CYS A 32 1.21 -7.48 -7.15
C CYS A 32 1.29 -7.52 -5.63
N TYR A 33 1.73 -8.65 -5.07
CA TYR A 33 1.78 -8.86 -3.63
C TYR A 33 3.21 -9.07 -3.14
N LEU A 34 3.55 -8.43 -2.02
CA LEU A 34 4.75 -8.67 -1.25
C LEU A 34 4.39 -9.60 -0.09
N ILE A 35 5.14 -10.70 0.05
CA ILE A 35 5.07 -11.61 1.21
C ILE A 35 6.39 -11.46 1.96
N THR A 36 6.35 -10.97 3.20
CA THR A 36 7.56 -10.76 4.00
C THR A 36 7.27 -10.94 5.49
N ASP A 37 8.30 -11.35 6.23
CA ASP A 37 8.37 -11.35 7.69
C ASP A 37 8.83 -10.00 8.26
N ASP A 38 9.38 -9.11 7.42
CA ASP A 38 9.86 -7.78 7.79
C ASP A 38 8.97 -6.66 7.21
N ARG A 39 8.21 -6.00 8.07
CA ARG A 39 7.37 -4.84 7.72
C ARG A 39 8.17 -3.63 7.22
N GLY A 40 9.47 -3.55 7.49
CA GLY A 40 10.36 -2.43 7.15
C GLY A 40 11.30 -2.69 5.97
N GLY A 41 11.15 -3.83 5.29
CA GLY A 41 12.06 -4.23 4.22
C GLY A 41 12.14 -3.22 3.06
N PRO A 42 13.18 -3.28 2.20
CA PRO A 42 13.39 -2.33 1.10
C PRO A 42 12.17 -2.12 0.20
N VAL A 43 11.45 -3.20 -0.13
CA VAL A 43 10.24 -3.14 -0.98
C VAL A 43 9.07 -2.49 -0.24
N SER A 44 8.94 -2.71 1.08
CA SER A 44 7.91 -2.06 1.90
C SER A 44 8.13 -0.54 1.95
N ARG A 45 9.38 -0.10 2.13
CA ARG A 45 9.74 1.34 2.09
C ARG A 45 9.51 1.95 0.71
N LEU A 46 9.82 1.21 -0.37
CA LEU A 46 9.52 1.65 -1.72
C LEU A 46 7.99 1.80 -1.92
N ALA A 47 7.20 0.86 -1.43
CA ALA A 47 5.76 0.93 -1.46
C ALA A 47 5.24 2.17 -0.71
N ASP A 48 5.75 2.46 0.49
CA ASP A 48 5.36 3.65 1.25
C ASP A 48 5.70 4.96 0.50
N ALA A 49 6.88 5.03 -0.13
CA ALA A 49 7.28 6.17 -0.93
C ALA A 49 6.35 6.36 -2.16
N THR A 50 6.04 5.29 -2.88
CA THR A 50 5.12 5.35 -4.03
C THR A 50 3.71 5.77 -3.61
N GLU A 51 3.19 5.23 -2.50
CA GLU A 51 1.90 5.65 -1.96
C GLU A 51 1.88 7.15 -1.66
N SER A 52 2.95 7.69 -1.06
CA SER A 52 3.08 9.12 -0.78
C SER A 52 3.07 9.96 -2.06
N ILE A 53 3.76 9.51 -3.11
CA ILE A 53 3.80 10.21 -4.40
C ILE A 53 2.42 10.19 -5.06
N GLN A 54 1.75 9.05 -5.12
CA GLN A 54 0.39 8.91 -5.66
C GLN A 54 -0.62 9.84 -4.97
N LEU A 55 -0.62 9.87 -3.64
CA LEU A 55 -1.51 10.75 -2.88
C LEU A 55 -1.20 12.24 -3.08
N SER A 56 0.08 12.60 -3.21
CA SER A 56 0.49 13.98 -3.51
C SER A 56 0.00 14.42 -4.89
N MET A 57 0.19 13.57 -5.92
CA MET A 57 -0.31 13.83 -7.27
C MET A 57 -1.83 13.97 -7.29
N GLY A 58 -2.56 13.09 -6.60
CA GLY A 58 -4.01 13.19 -6.47
C GLY A 58 -4.46 14.49 -5.80
N THR A 59 -3.73 14.95 -4.79
CA THR A 59 -4.00 16.23 -4.11
C THR A 59 -3.82 17.42 -5.05
N GLN A 60 -2.73 17.44 -5.83
CA GLN A 60 -2.46 18.50 -6.81
C GLN A 60 -3.52 18.51 -7.93
N LEU A 61 -3.87 17.33 -8.46
CA LEU A 61 -4.91 17.20 -9.48
C LEU A 61 -6.27 17.69 -8.97
N LEU A 62 -6.64 17.33 -7.73
CA LEU A 62 -7.91 17.78 -7.14
C LEU A 62 -7.94 19.30 -6.96
N ALA A 63 -6.84 19.91 -6.53
CA ALA A 63 -6.74 21.36 -6.43
C ALA A 63 -6.89 22.04 -7.81
N HIS A 64 -6.23 21.49 -8.83
CA HIS A 64 -6.35 21.98 -10.20
C HIS A 64 -7.77 21.83 -10.75
N ALA A 65 -8.40 20.67 -10.55
CA ALA A 65 -9.77 20.41 -10.95
C ALA A 65 -10.76 21.42 -10.35
N ARG A 66 -10.64 21.72 -9.05
CA ARG A 66 -11.47 22.72 -8.36
C ARG A 66 -11.33 24.12 -8.98
N ALA A 67 -10.12 24.50 -9.41
CA ALA A 67 -9.87 25.80 -10.02
C ALA A 67 -10.32 25.88 -11.50
N MET A 68 -10.35 24.74 -12.19
CA MET A 68 -10.76 24.64 -13.60
C MET A 68 -12.27 24.55 -13.77
N LEU A 69 -12.94 23.65 -13.04
CA LEU A 69 -14.36 23.28 -13.23
C LEU A 69 -15.32 24.45 -13.47
N PRO A 70 -15.23 25.61 -12.78
CA PRO A 70 -16.14 26.74 -13.02
C PRO A 70 -16.01 27.38 -14.42
N ARG A 71 -14.91 27.13 -15.13
CA ARG A 71 -14.54 27.81 -16.40
C ARG A 71 -14.28 26.83 -17.55
N THR A 72 -14.43 25.53 -17.32
CA THR A 72 -14.02 24.49 -18.28
C THR A 72 -15.08 24.29 -19.37
N PRO A 73 -14.73 24.42 -20.66
CA PRO A 73 -15.62 24.05 -21.78
C PRO A 73 -15.91 22.54 -21.77
N GLN A 74 -17.06 22.12 -22.30
CA GLN A 74 -17.49 20.70 -22.29
C GLN A 74 -16.43 19.73 -22.86
N GLY A 75 -15.62 20.14 -23.83
CA GLY A 75 -14.59 19.30 -24.44
C GLY A 75 -13.45 18.89 -23.50
N GLU A 76 -13.15 19.70 -22.49
CA GLU A 76 -12.06 19.45 -21.53
C GLU A 76 -12.53 18.67 -20.29
N LEU A 77 -13.85 18.63 -20.02
CA LEU A 77 -14.41 17.91 -18.88
C LEU A 77 -14.15 16.40 -18.95
N ARG A 78 -14.15 15.81 -20.15
CA ARG A 78 -13.86 14.37 -20.32
C ARG A 78 -12.44 14.03 -19.85
N PHE A 79 -11.45 14.81 -20.31
CA PHE A 79 -10.07 14.61 -19.89
C PHE A 79 -9.90 14.78 -18.39
N LEU A 80 -10.51 15.83 -17.81
CA LEU A 80 -10.45 16.04 -16.36
C LEU A 80 -11.08 14.87 -15.58
N ALA A 81 -12.21 14.35 -16.04
CA ALA A 81 -12.88 13.20 -15.44
C ALA A 81 -12.04 11.91 -15.53
N GLU A 82 -11.36 11.67 -16.66
CA GLU A 82 -10.42 10.55 -16.83
C GLU A 82 -9.27 10.66 -15.82
N ARG A 83 -8.64 11.83 -15.72
CA ARG A 83 -7.54 12.06 -14.75
C ARG A 83 -8.00 11.86 -13.31
N LEU A 84 -9.18 12.36 -12.94
CA LEU A 84 -9.73 12.19 -11.60
C LEU A 84 -10.07 10.73 -11.29
N THR A 85 -10.52 9.98 -12.30
CA THR A 85 -10.81 8.54 -12.16
C THR A 85 -9.54 7.74 -11.90
N GLU A 86 -8.46 8.02 -12.64
CA GLU A 86 -7.15 7.41 -12.40
C GLU A 86 -6.64 7.71 -10.99
N ALA A 87 -6.69 8.97 -10.55
CA ALA A 87 -6.25 9.36 -9.21
C ALA A 87 -7.07 8.70 -8.10
N LEU A 88 -8.38 8.49 -8.33
CA LEU A 88 -9.24 7.74 -7.41
C LEU A 88 -8.86 6.25 -7.35
N GLN A 89 -8.56 5.62 -8.50
CA GLN A 89 -8.11 4.23 -8.55
C GLN A 89 -6.79 4.05 -7.77
N ASP A 90 -5.86 4.99 -7.93
CA ASP A 90 -4.61 5.01 -7.16
C ASP A 90 -4.90 5.13 -5.66
N ALA A 91 -5.73 6.08 -5.24
CA ALA A 91 -6.09 6.27 -3.84
C ALA A 91 -6.76 5.03 -3.21
N LEU A 92 -7.64 4.35 -3.95
CA LEU A 92 -8.26 3.10 -3.51
C LEU A 92 -7.23 1.97 -3.36
N ARG A 93 -6.27 1.87 -4.28
CA ARG A 93 -5.18 0.89 -4.18
C ARG A 93 -4.27 1.16 -2.98
N VAL A 94 -3.95 2.43 -2.71
CA VAL A 94 -3.20 2.84 -1.51
C VAL A 94 -3.98 2.46 -0.23
N ALA A 95 -5.30 2.69 -0.20
CA ALA A 95 -6.14 2.33 0.93
C ALA A 95 -6.18 0.80 1.15
N GLU A 96 -6.27 -0.01 0.09
CA GLU A 96 -6.25 -1.47 0.18
C GLU A 96 -4.89 -2.00 0.65
N SER A 97 -3.79 -1.44 0.09
CA SER A 97 -2.41 -1.73 0.54
C SER A 97 -2.28 -1.53 2.06
N ARG A 98 -2.82 -0.41 2.57
CA ARG A 98 -2.82 -0.06 4.00
C ARG A 98 -3.75 -0.91 4.85
N GLY A 99 -4.97 -1.17 4.38
CA GLY A 99 -6.02 -1.86 5.13
C GLY A 99 -5.69 -3.33 5.45
N ARG A 100 -4.94 -4.01 4.57
CA ARG A 100 -4.49 -5.40 4.81
C ARG A 100 -3.37 -5.51 5.85
N ARG A 101 -2.72 -4.41 6.23
CA ARG A 101 -1.75 -4.39 7.34
C ARG A 101 -2.41 -4.63 8.72
N GLY A 102 -3.75 -4.49 8.83
CA GLY A 102 -4.49 -4.61 10.08
C GLY A 102 -5.25 -5.92 10.33
N SER A 103 -5.39 -6.82 9.33
CA SER A 103 -6.22 -8.03 9.45
C SER A 103 -5.44 -9.34 9.62
N SER A 104 -4.12 -9.33 9.53
CA SER A 104 -3.28 -10.55 9.62
C SER A 104 -2.89 -10.92 11.06
N GLY A 105 -3.71 -10.55 12.05
CA GLY A 105 -3.41 -10.70 13.48
C GLY A 105 -4.51 -11.33 14.35
N ARG A 106 -5.42 -12.14 13.79
CA ARG A 106 -6.36 -12.92 14.61
C ARG A 106 -6.37 -14.38 14.18
N HIS A 107 -5.36 -15.11 14.65
CA HIS A 107 -5.48 -16.56 14.84
C HIS A 107 -6.27 -16.79 16.14
N PRO A 108 -7.50 -17.34 16.10
CA PRO A 108 -8.16 -17.78 17.32
C PRO A 108 -7.33 -18.93 17.90
N ARG A 109 -6.78 -18.76 19.10
CA ARG A 109 -6.16 -19.86 19.84
C ARG A 109 -7.26 -20.85 20.26
N PRO A 110 -7.04 -22.17 20.15
CA PRO A 110 -7.99 -23.19 20.59
C PRO A 110 -8.23 -23.12 22.10
#